data_AF-A0A820SSS4-F1
#
_entry.id   AF-A0A820SSS4-F1
#
_cell.length_a   1.000
_cell.length_b   1.000
_cell.length_c   1.000
_cell.angle_alpha   90.00
_cell.angle_beta   90.00
_cell.angle_gamma   90.00
#
_symmetry.space_group_name_H-M   'P 1'
#
loop_
_entity.id
_entity.type
_entity.pdbx_description
1 polymer ?
#
loop_
_entity_poly.entity_id
_entity_poly.type
_entity_poly.pdbx_seq_one_letter_code
_entity_poly.pdbx_strand_id
1 'polypeptide(L)'
;MLHLLLYQLTSKKYVQDILDLCYIREILGDTIDDFLDYEDDILKNAFNAYRMYVNLYGANEYAMAKFMKYFLDIQDQYAKIYTAFSIKFPHLMKLQRECDTVQLKYEETRPGVYKITSNLAIPKPIYDENSFRKHFKTANNGRITHDVQGNVDNKTTA
;
A
#
# COMPACT_ATOMS: atom_id res chain seq x y z
N MET A 1 -7.55 -4.95 -7.91
CA MET A 1 -8.07 -5.44 -9.23
C MET A 1 -8.87 -6.75 -9.23
N LEU A 2 -8.63 -7.72 -8.34
CA LEU A 2 -9.22 -9.07 -8.42
C LEU A 2 -10.76 -9.08 -8.29
N HIS A 3 -11.32 -8.22 -7.44
CA HIS A 3 -12.76 -8.20 -7.19
C HIS A 3 -13.56 -7.80 -8.45
N LEU A 4 -13.07 -6.84 -9.25
CA LEU A 4 -13.72 -6.45 -10.53
C LEU A 4 -13.72 -7.60 -11.53
N LEU A 5 -12.60 -8.31 -11.65
CA LEU A 5 -12.47 -9.46 -12.56
C LEU A 5 -13.45 -10.57 -12.15
N LEU A 6 -13.50 -10.90 -10.85
CA LEU A 6 -14.45 -11.88 -10.32
C LEU A 6 -15.90 -11.47 -10.54
N TYR A 7 -16.23 -10.18 -10.42
CA TYR A 7 -17.58 -9.67 -10.66
C TYR A 7 -17.97 -9.72 -12.14
N GLN A 8 -17.06 -9.40 -13.06
CA GLN A 8 -17.30 -9.48 -14.51
C GLN A 8 -17.57 -10.91 -14.99
N LEU A 9 -17.01 -11.91 -14.31
CA LEU A 9 -17.21 -13.34 -14.64
C LEU A 9 -18.59 -13.89 -14.26
N THR A 10 -19.44 -13.13 -13.56
CA THR A 10 -20.74 -13.62 -13.06
C THR A 10 -21.89 -13.57 -14.06
N SER A 11 -21.69 -13.01 -15.26
CA SER A 11 -22.73 -12.78 -16.30
C SER A 11 -23.98 -12.00 -15.83
N LYS A 12 -23.92 -11.34 -14.67
CA LYS A 12 -25.02 -10.52 -14.15
C LYS A 12 -24.95 -9.10 -14.73
N LYS A 13 -26.13 -8.49 -14.93
CA LYS A 13 -26.23 -7.07 -15.33
C LYS A 13 -25.68 -6.20 -14.20
N TYR A 14 -24.59 -5.50 -14.46
CA TYR A 14 -23.87 -4.73 -13.46
C TYR A 14 -24.29 -3.26 -13.45
N VAL A 15 -24.11 -2.62 -12.30
CA VAL A 15 -24.25 -1.16 -12.16
C VAL A 15 -22.88 -0.56 -12.43
N GLN A 16 -22.68 0.03 -13.61
CA GLN A 16 -21.39 0.59 -14.03
C GLN A 16 -20.84 1.59 -13.01
N ASP A 17 -21.70 2.42 -12.41
CA ASP A 17 -21.26 3.42 -11.42
C ASP A 17 -20.58 2.79 -10.18
N ILE A 18 -21.00 1.58 -9.77
CA ILE A 18 -20.37 0.86 -8.65
C ILE A 18 -18.99 0.37 -9.06
N LEU A 19 -18.87 -0.20 -10.27
CA LEU A 19 -17.60 -0.69 -10.78
C LEU A 19 -16.59 0.44 -10.96
N ASP A 20 -17.04 1.59 -11.49
CA ASP A 20 -16.18 2.77 -11.67
C ASP A 20 -15.65 3.28 -10.33
N LEU A 21 -16.51 3.34 -9.30
CA LEU A 21 -16.11 3.74 -7.95
C LEU A 21 -15.12 2.75 -7.33
N CYS A 22 -15.40 1.45 -7.44
CA CYS A 22 -14.51 0.41 -6.92
C CYS A 22 -13.15 0.40 -7.62
N TYR A 23 -13.14 0.57 -8.94
CA TYR A 23 -11.92 0.61 -9.75
C TYR A 23 -10.99 1.75 -9.35
N ILE A 24 -11.50 2.98 -9.30
CA ILE A 24 -10.66 4.13 -8.96
C ILE A 24 -10.20 4.08 -7.49
N ARG A 25 -11.02 3.54 -6.57
CA ARG A 25 -10.66 3.36 -5.16
C ARG A 25 -9.50 2.38 -5.00
N GLU A 26 -9.48 1.30 -5.80
CA GLU A 26 -8.36 0.36 -5.73
C GLU A 26 -7.10 0.87 -6.37
N ILE A 27 -7.18 1.64 -7.46
CA ILE A 27 -5.99 2.31 -7.98
C ILE A 27 -5.41 3.26 -6.91
N LEU A 28 -6.26 4.00 -6.19
CA LEU A 28 -5.80 4.85 -5.08
C LEU A 28 -5.14 4.03 -3.97
N GLY A 29 -5.76 2.94 -3.54
CA GLY A 29 -5.19 2.03 -2.55
C GLY A 29 -3.83 1.50 -2.97
N ASP A 30 -3.76 0.88 -4.15
CA ASP A 30 -2.54 0.31 -4.71
C ASP A 30 -1.42 1.37 -4.85
N THR A 31 -1.76 2.60 -5.26
CA THR A 31 -0.78 3.70 -5.39
C THR A 31 -0.26 4.15 -4.02
N ILE A 32 -1.11 4.15 -2.99
CA ILE A 32 -0.69 4.49 -1.63
C ILE A 32 0.20 3.38 -1.06
N ASP A 33 -0.19 2.12 -1.24
CA ASP A 33 0.61 0.97 -0.81
C ASP A 33 1.99 1.00 -1.50
N ASP A 34 2.05 1.31 -2.80
CA ASP A 34 3.32 1.49 -3.52
C ASP A 34 4.21 2.59 -2.90
N PHE A 35 3.64 3.67 -2.35
CA PHE A 35 4.41 4.68 -1.63
C PHE A 35 4.87 4.18 -0.25
N LEU A 36 4.01 3.49 0.48
CA LEU A 36 4.29 3.06 1.84
C LEU A 36 5.29 1.89 1.90
N ASP A 37 5.15 0.94 0.97
CA ASP A 37 5.93 -0.28 0.93
C ASP A 37 7.18 -0.17 0.03
N TYR A 38 7.46 1.01 -0.56
CA TYR A 38 8.54 1.21 -1.53
C TYR A 38 9.90 0.63 -1.10
N GLU A 39 10.34 0.92 0.12
CA GLU A 39 11.62 0.44 0.64
C GLU A 39 11.60 -1.07 0.84
N ASP A 40 10.51 -1.58 1.41
CA ASP A 40 10.27 -3.00 1.66
C ASP A 40 10.20 -3.81 0.37
N ASP A 41 9.56 -3.28 -0.65
CA ASP A 41 9.44 -3.88 -1.98
C ASP A 41 10.79 -3.91 -2.69
N ILE A 42 11.60 -2.87 -2.54
CA ILE A 42 12.99 -2.92 -3.00
C ILE A 42 13.74 -4.03 -2.25
N LEU A 43 13.62 -4.15 -0.93
CA LEU A 43 14.31 -5.21 -0.18
C LEU A 43 13.90 -6.62 -0.63
N LYS A 44 12.60 -6.83 -0.87
CA LYS A 44 12.01 -8.10 -1.34
C LYS A 44 12.21 -8.33 -2.84
N ASN A 45 12.70 -7.33 -3.57
CA ASN A 45 12.70 -7.29 -5.04
C ASN A 45 11.30 -7.54 -5.63
N ALA A 46 10.28 -7.01 -4.96
CA ALA A 46 8.90 -7.03 -5.41
C ALA A 46 8.65 -5.93 -6.47
N PHE A 47 7.55 -6.09 -7.20
CA PHE A 47 7.07 -5.05 -8.10
C PHE A 47 6.51 -3.89 -7.27
N ASN A 48 6.79 -2.67 -7.72
CA ASN A 48 6.29 -1.45 -7.10
C ASN A 48 6.18 -0.36 -8.20
N ALA A 49 5.05 0.33 -8.31
CA ALA A 49 4.86 1.27 -9.41
C ALA A 49 5.76 2.51 -9.28
N TYR A 50 5.99 3.02 -8.07
CA TYR A 50 6.90 4.15 -7.85
C TYR A 50 8.34 3.81 -8.28
N ARG A 51 8.80 2.58 -7.99
CA ARG A 51 10.08 2.05 -8.47
C ARG A 51 10.19 2.11 -10.00
N MET A 52 9.10 1.84 -10.72
CA MET A 52 9.10 1.96 -12.19
C MET A 52 9.26 3.40 -12.65
N TYR A 53 8.63 4.37 -11.98
CA TYR A 53 8.81 5.79 -12.29
C TYR A 53 10.26 6.24 -12.05
N VAL A 54 10.87 5.80 -10.95
CA VAL A 54 12.29 6.04 -10.66
C VAL A 54 13.19 5.45 -11.75
N ASN A 55 12.89 4.25 -12.26
CA ASN A 55 13.66 3.63 -13.34
C ASN A 55 13.49 4.34 -14.69
N LEU A 56 12.28 4.86 -14.99
CA LEU A 56 11.99 5.52 -16.27
C LEU A 56 12.51 6.96 -16.34
N TYR A 57 12.40 7.70 -15.24
CA TYR A 57 12.73 9.13 -15.18
C TYR A 57 14.06 9.43 -14.47
N GLY A 58 14.72 8.39 -13.95
CA GLY A 58 15.89 8.48 -13.09
C GLY A 58 15.50 8.70 -11.62
N ALA A 59 16.37 8.28 -10.70
CA ALA A 59 16.23 8.59 -9.29
C ALA A 59 16.46 10.10 -9.10
N ASN A 60 15.40 10.88 -9.17
CA ASN A 60 15.45 12.32 -8.96
C ASN A 60 14.07 12.81 -8.52
N GLU A 61 14.00 14.07 -8.12
CA GLU A 61 12.74 14.69 -7.70
C GLU A 61 11.70 14.72 -8.82
N TYR A 62 12.12 14.66 -10.09
CA TYR A 62 11.21 14.65 -11.22
C TYR A 62 10.41 13.34 -11.32
N ALA A 63 11.03 12.19 -11.03
CA ALA A 63 10.31 10.91 -10.95
C ALA A 63 9.24 10.93 -9.85
N MET A 64 9.60 11.44 -8.67
CA MET A 64 8.68 11.64 -7.55
C MET A 64 7.52 12.57 -7.93
N ALA A 65 7.83 13.72 -8.54
CA ALA A 65 6.82 14.67 -8.98
C ALA A 65 5.87 14.08 -10.03
N LYS A 66 6.37 13.24 -10.95
CA LYS A 66 5.54 12.56 -11.96
C LYS A 66 4.59 11.55 -11.34
N PHE A 67 5.05 10.73 -10.40
CA PHE A 67 4.21 9.74 -9.73
C PHE A 67 3.22 10.41 -8.77
N MET A 68 3.64 11.46 -8.07
CA MET A 68 2.74 12.27 -7.24
C MET A 68 1.66 12.97 -8.07
N LYS A 69 2.01 13.51 -9.24
CA LYS A 69 1.02 14.08 -10.15
C LYS A 69 -0.01 13.02 -10.57
N TYR A 70 0.44 11.82 -10.93
CA TYR A 70 -0.45 10.72 -11.26
C TYR A 70 -1.42 10.40 -10.11
N PHE A 71 -0.91 10.31 -8.88
CA PHE A 71 -1.74 10.11 -7.68
C PHE A 71 -2.78 11.22 -7.50
N LEU A 72 -2.38 12.49 -7.63
CA LEU A 72 -3.31 13.63 -7.52
C LEU A 72 -4.39 13.61 -8.63
N ASP A 73 -4.00 13.28 -9.86
CA ASP A 73 -4.95 13.17 -10.99
C ASP A 73 -5.99 12.06 -10.73
N ILE A 74 -5.60 10.96 -10.05
CA ILE A 74 -6.52 9.89 -9.65
C ILE A 74 -7.41 10.35 -8.47
N GLN A 75 -6.85 11.05 -7.49
CA GLN A 75 -7.65 11.59 -6.37
C GLN A 75 -8.75 12.53 -6.87
N ASP A 76 -8.43 13.41 -7.82
CA ASP A 76 -9.40 14.31 -8.44
C ASP A 76 -10.50 13.53 -9.20
N GLN A 77 -10.13 12.45 -9.90
CA GLN A 77 -11.09 11.58 -10.57
C GLN A 77 -11.99 10.85 -9.56
N TYR A 78 -11.41 10.31 -8.49
CA TYR A 78 -12.17 9.69 -7.42
C TYR A 78 -13.16 10.66 -6.79
N ALA A 79 -12.74 11.89 -6.46
CA ALA A 79 -13.62 12.88 -5.87
C ALA A 79 -14.85 13.18 -6.76
N LYS A 80 -14.66 13.27 -8.08
CA LYS A 80 -15.74 13.45 -9.05
C LYS A 80 -16.70 12.26 -9.09
N ILE A 81 -16.15 11.05 -9.23
CA ILE A 81 -16.94 9.81 -9.29
C ILE A 81 -17.70 9.61 -7.97
N TYR A 82 -17.02 9.75 -6.83
CA TYR A 82 -17.59 9.64 -5.50
C TYR A 82 -18.73 10.64 -5.27
N THR A 83 -18.55 11.90 -5.67
CA THR A 83 -19.60 12.92 -5.56
C THR A 83 -20.83 12.54 -6.39
N ALA A 84 -20.64 12.20 -7.66
CA ALA A 84 -21.75 11.78 -8.54
C ALA A 84 -22.45 10.52 -8.01
N PHE A 85 -21.67 9.54 -7.56
CA PHE A 85 -22.18 8.29 -6.98
C PHE A 85 -22.97 8.56 -5.70
N SER A 86 -22.49 9.46 -4.83
CA SER A 86 -23.14 9.78 -3.55
C SER A 86 -24.51 10.41 -3.71
N ILE A 87 -24.69 11.21 -4.77
CA ILE A 87 -25.99 11.80 -5.12
C ILE A 87 -26.94 10.72 -5.63
N LYS A 88 -26.44 9.79 -6.46
CA LYS A 88 -27.25 8.75 -7.11
C LYS A 88 -27.63 7.60 -6.17
N PHE A 89 -26.74 7.25 -5.23
CA PHE A 89 -26.89 6.10 -4.33
C PHE A 89 -26.59 6.43 -2.86
N PRO A 90 -27.37 7.34 -2.23
CA PRO A 90 -27.09 7.81 -0.87
C PRO A 90 -27.12 6.70 0.19
N HIS A 91 -27.90 5.64 -0.03
CA HIS A 91 -28.00 4.49 0.88
C HIS A 91 -26.72 3.63 0.87
N LEU A 92 -26.07 3.47 -0.30
CA LEU A 92 -24.81 2.74 -0.40
C LEU A 92 -23.65 3.50 0.25
N MET A 93 -23.70 4.84 0.24
CA MET A 93 -22.71 5.66 0.93
C MET A 93 -22.74 5.52 2.44
N LYS A 94 -23.91 5.24 3.02
CA LYS A 94 -24.01 4.93 4.44
C LYS A 94 -23.25 3.64 4.76
N LEU A 95 -23.49 2.58 3.98
CA LEU A 95 -22.81 1.31 4.14
C LEU A 95 -21.29 1.44 3.95
N GLN A 96 -20.86 2.19 2.93
CA GLN A 96 -19.44 2.43 2.67
C GLN A 96 -18.74 3.07 3.89
N ARG A 97 -19.35 4.08 4.52
CA ARG A 97 -18.78 4.72 5.72
C ARG A 97 -18.67 3.76 6.90
N GLU A 98 -19.64 2.86 7.06
CA GLU A 98 -19.58 1.82 8.09
C GLU A 98 -18.42 0.85 7.81
N CYS A 99 -18.22 0.44 6.55
CA CYS A 99 -17.08 -0.36 6.14
C CYS A 99 -15.74 0.35 6.39
N ASP A 100 -15.61 1.62 5.99
CA ASP A 100 -14.39 2.40 6.21
C ASP A 100 -14.08 2.56 7.71
N THR A 101 -15.11 2.69 8.56
CA THR A 101 -14.93 2.74 10.02
C THR A 101 -14.37 1.45 10.58
N VAL A 102 -14.82 0.30 10.07
CA VAL A 102 -14.30 -1.02 10.48
C VAL A 102 -12.86 -1.18 10.00
N GLN A 103 -12.57 -0.78 8.76
CA GLN A 103 -11.22 -0.82 8.18
C GLN A 103 -10.22 0.02 8.99
N LEU A 104 -10.58 1.27 9.33
CA LEU A 104 -9.74 2.15 10.13
C LEU A 104 -9.42 1.54 11.50
N LYS A 105 -10.42 0.96 12.18
CA LYS A 105 -10.21 0.26 13.46
C LYS A 105 -9.26 -0.93 13.32
N TYR A 106 -9.34 -1.66 12.21
CA TYR A 106 -8.43 -2.76 11.93
C TYR A 106 -6.99 -2.26 11.71
N GLU A 107 -6.81 -1.20 10.93
CA GLU A 107 -5.51 -0.59 10.66
C GLU A 107 -4.86 0.00 11.91
N GLU A 108 -5.63 0.61 12.82
CA GLU A 108 -5.14 1.08 14.12
C GLU A 108 -4.57 -0.04 15.00
N THR A 109 -5.03 -1.28 14.81
CA THR A 109 -4.54 -2.45 15.56
C THR A 109 -3.34 -3.15 14.92
N ARG A 110 -2.96 -2.79 13.69
CA ARG A 110 -1.81 -3.41 13.01
C ARG A 110 -0.50 -2.69 13.39
N PRO A 111 0.45 -3.37 14.05
CA PRO A 111 1.79 -2.83 14.20
C PRO A 111 2.47 -2.72 12.82
N GLY A 112 2.99 -1.53 12.50
CA GLY A 112 3.77 -1.30 11.28
C GLY A 112 3.00 -0.74 10.07
N VAL A 113 1.69 -0.50 10.16
CA VAL A 113 0.96 0.19 9.09
C VAL A 113 1.18 1.70 9.23
N TYR A 114 1.80 2.31 8.21
CA TYR A 114 1.88 3.76 8.11
C TYR A 114 0.48 4.32 7.96
N LYS A 115 0.07 5.17 8.90
CA LYS A 115 -1.20 5.89 8.81
C LYS A 115 -1.17 6.70 7.51
N ILE A 116 -2.15 6.47 6.64
CA ILE A 116 -2.47 7.38 5.53
C ILE A 116 -3.01 8.66 6.17
N THR A 117 -2.09 9.49 6.67
CA THR A 117 -2.40 10.83 7.14
C THR A 117 -2.37 11.78 5.95
N SER A 118 -2.96 12.96 6.11
CA SER A 118 -2.84 14.07 5.16
C SER A 118 -1.39 14.49 4.86
N ASN A 119 -0.41 13.92 5.57
CA ASN A 119 1.03 14.07 5.36
C ASN A 119 1.65 12.74 4.93
N LEU A 120 1.20 12.16 3.81
CA LEU A 120 1.86 10.99 3.21
C LEU A 120 3.34 11.37 2.98
N ALA A 121 4.23 10.81 3.80
CA ALA A 121 5.65 11.05 3.68
C ALA A 121 6.19 10.24 2.50
N ILE A 122 6.22 10.86 1.32
CA ILE A 122 6.69 10.18 0.10
C ILE A 122 8.16 9.79 0.28
N PRO A 123 8.51 8.50 0.14
CA PRO A 123 9.90 8.08 0.27
C PRO A 123 10.76 8.68 -0.83
N LYS A 124 12.01 9.01 -0.47
CA LYS A 124 12.98 9.52 -1.42
C LYS A 124 13.33 8.41 -2.43
N PRO A 125 13.54 8.74 -3.72
CA PRO A 125 14.00 7.78 -4.70
C PRO A 125 15.30 7.09 -4.26
N ILE A 126 15.35 5.76 -4.37
CA ILE A 126 16.57 4.98 -4.12
C ILE A 126 17.34 4.85 -5.43
N TYR A 127 18.58 5.36 -5.43
CA TYR A 127 19.45 5.45 -6.62
C TYR A 127 20.17 4.14 -6.93
N ASP A 128 20.69 3.48 -5.89
CA ASP A 128 21.39 2.20 -5.99
C ASP A 128 20.72 1.18 -5.08
N GLU A 129 19.76 0.45 -5.66
CA GLU A 129 19.03 -0.60 -4.95
C GLU A 129 19.94 -1.73 -4.47
N ASN A 130 21.05 -2.01 -5.17
CA ASN A 130 21.97 -3.08 -4.78
C ASN A 130 22.76 -2.69 -3.53
N SER A 131 23.25 -1.44 -3.48
CA SER A 131 23.86 -0.89 -2.27
C SER A 131 22.86 -0.78 -1.14
N PHE A 132 21.62 -0.36 -1.40
CA PHE A 132 20.54 -0.31 -0.41
C PHE A 132 20.26 -1.70 0.20
N ARG A 133 20.06 -2.73 -0.64
CA ARG A 133 19.85 -4.12 -0.21
C ARG A 133 21.04 -4.68 0.59
N LYS A 134 22.28 -4.35 0.20
CA LYS A 134 23.48 -4.77 0.94
C LYS A 134 23.58 -4.10 2.31
N HIS A 135 23.35 -2.79 2.39
CA HIS A 135 23.38 -2.06 3.68
C HIS A 135 22.35 -2.60 4.66
N PHE A 136 21.14 -2.89 4.20
CA PHE A 136 20.09 -3.45 5.06
C PHE A 136 20.45 -4.85 5.58
N LYS A 137 21.02 -5.71 4.74
CA LYS A 137 21.53 -7.03 5.16
C LYS A 137 22.66 -6.92 6.18
N THR A 138 23.60 -6.00 5.99
CA THR A 138 24.70 -5.77 6.94
C THR A 138 24.21 -5.20 8.27
N ALA A 139 23.24 -4.26 8.25
CA ALA A 139 22.66 -3.67 9.46
C ALA A 139 21.89 -4.71 10.29
N ASN A 140 21.17 -5.63 9.65
CA ASN A 140 20.48 -6.72 10.36
C ASN A 140 21.43 -7.85 10.80
N ASN A 141 22.52 -8.10 10.08
CA ASN A 141 23.57 -9.03 10.53
C ASN A 141 24.40 -8.46 11.69
N GLY A 142 24.38 -7.14 11.92
CA GLY A 142 25.00 -6.49 13.09
C GLY A 142 24.15 -6.53 14.36
N ARG A 143 22.86 -6.88 14.26
CA ARG A 143 22.04 -7.28 15.42
C ARG A 143 22.28 -8.77 15.71
N ILE A 144 23.48 -9.07 16.22
CA ILE A 144 23.74 -10.36 16.86
C ILE A 144 22.79 -10.46 18.05
N THR A 145 22.00 -11.52 18.03
CA THR A 145 21.17 -12.03 19.12
C THR A 145 22.04 -12.30 20.36
N HIS A 146 21.98 -11.39 21.32
CA HIS A 146 22.18 -11.68 22.75
C HIS A 146 20.80 -11.45 23.39
N ASP A 147 20.10 -12.37 24.05
CA ASP A 147 20.41 -13.70 24.54
C ASP A 147 19.12 -14.55 24.48
N VAL A 148 19.18 -15.72 23.85
CA VAL A 148 18.39 -16.87 24.31
C VAL A 148 19.40 -17.83 24.90
N GLN A 149 19.80 -17.58 26.15
CA GLN A 149 20.43 -18.63 26.94
C GLN A 149 19.32 -19.63 27.27
N GLY A 150 19.34 -20.75 26.54
CA GLY A 150 18.43 -21.85 26.72
C GLY A 150 18.47 -22.37 28.16
N ASN A 151 17.28 -22.48 28.74
CA ASN A 151 17.02 -23.33 29.88
C ASN A 151 17.27 -24.78 29.45
N VAL A 152 18.44 -25.31 29.74
CA VAL A 152 18.73 -26.74 29.61
C VAL A 152 18.34 -27.38 30.94
N ASP A 153 17.20 -28.05 30.89
CA ASP A 153 16.71 -28.94 31.95
C ASP A 153 17.77 -30.01 32.25
N ASN A 154 18.46 -29.87 33.39
CA ASN A 154 19.22 -30.96 33.98
C ASN A 154 18.25 -31.92 34.68
N LYS A 155 17.73 -32.89 33.92
CA LYS A 155 17.35 -34.20 34.46
C LYS A 155 18.56 -35.13 34.37
N THR A 156 19.16 -35.46 35.51
CA THR A 156 19.86 -36.73 35.67
C THR A 156 19.64 -37.24 37.08
N THR A 157 18.97 -38.38 37.14
CA THR A 157 18.75 -39.29 38.26
C THR A 157 20.05 -39.79 38.89
N ALA A 158 20.09 -39.78 40.22
CA ALA A 158 20.50 -40.90 41.07
C ALA A 158 19.94 -40.66 42.48
#